data_AF-A0A4U8SWB4-F1
#
_entry.id   AF-A0A4U8SWB4-F1
#
_cell.length_a   1.000
_cell.length_b   1.000
_cell.length_c   1.000
_cell.angle_alpha   90.00
_cell.angle_beta   90.00
_cell.angle_gamma   90.00
#
_symmetry.space_group_name_H-M   'P 1'
#
loop_
_entity.id
_entity.type
_entity.pdbx_description
1 polymer ?
#
loop_
_entity_poly.entity_id
_entity_poly.type
_entity_poly.pdbx_seq_one_letter_code
_entity_poly.pdbx_strand_id
1 'polypeptide(L)'
;MFYIILLISISTILSYLILKFIYRILFKSKKKVSKFLVFLGSIGLIIFYYTPYSYYLEPSYHKFKNMCKLKPEIYQFNGGKIDEEYYNKVLKYFDTDLESLDWEYI
;
A
#
# COMPACT_ATOMS: atom_id res chain seq x y z
N MET A 1 -2.83 -12.01 -37.70
CA MET A 1 -2.09 -12.73 -36.64
C MET A 1 -0.57 -12.63 -36.80
N PHE A 2 -0.01 -13.04 -37.95
CA PHE A 2 1.44 -12.99 -38.21
C PHE A 2 2.07 -11.60 -38.01
N TYR A 3 1.43 -10.54 -38.53
CA TYR A 3 1.94 -9.16 -38.39
C TYR A 3 1.98 -8.67 -36.94
N ILE A 4 1.01 -9.07 -36.11
CA ILE A 4 0.96 -8.72 -34.69
C ILE A 4 2.11 -9.40 -33.95
N ILE A 5 2.36 -10.68 -34.24
CA ILE A 5 3.47 -11.44 -33.66
C ILE A 5 4.81 -10.82 -34.05
N LEU A 6 4.96 -10.39 -35.30
CA LEU A 6 6.16 -9.71 -35.79
C LEU A 6 6.40 -8.36 -35.09
N LEU A 7 5.35 -7.57 -34.89
CA LEU A 7 5.45 -6.28 -34.22
C LEU A 7 5.90 -6.44 -32.75
N ILE A 8 5.33 -7.42 -32.05
CA ILE A 8 5.69 -7.74 -30.66
C ILE A 8 7.14 -8.23 -30.56
N SER A 9 7.58 -9.10 -31.48
CA SER A 9 8.95 -9.62 -31.46
C SER A 9 9.98 -8.53 -31.77
N ILE A 10 9.70 -7.62 -32.70
CA ILE A 10 10.58 -6.47 -32.98
C ILE A 10 10.66 -5.54 -31.77
N SER A 11 9.52 -5.21 -31.15
CA SER A 11 9.48 -4.33 -29.98
C SER A 11 10.24 -4.91 -28.78
N THR A 12 10.17 -6.23 -28.57
CA THR A 12 10.87 -6.91 -27.47
C THR A 12 12.37 -7.04 -27.71
N ILE A 13 12.79 -7.30 -28.95
CA ILE A 13 14.22 -7.29 -29.31
C ILE A 13 14.80 -5.89 -29.14
N LEU A 14 14.09 -4.86 -29.59
CA LEU A 14 14.54 -3.48 -29.48
C LEU A 14 14.66 -3.03 -28.01
N SER A 15 13.68 -3.36 -27.18
CA SER A 15 13.73 -3.04 -25.74
C SER A 15 14.88 -3.75 -25.03
N TYR A 16 15.14 -5.02 -25.34
CA TYR A 16 16.29 -5.75 -24.80
C TYR A 16 17.63 -5.08 -25.16
N LEU A 17 17.81 -4.65 -26.41
CA LEU A 17 19.02 -3.97 -26.85
C LEU A 17 19.23 -2.64 -26.15
N ILE A 18 18.17 -1.85 -25.97
CA ILE A 18 18.20 -0.57 -25.25
C ILE A 18 18.59 -0.79 -23.78
N LEU A 19 17.94 -1.75 -23.09
CA LEU A 19 18.25 -2.06 -21.69
C LEU A 19 19.69 -2.56 -21.51
N LYS A 20 20.17 -3.41 -22.42
CA LYS A 20 21.56 -3.89 -22.42
C LYS A 20 22.55 -2.75 -22.60
N PHE A 21 22.23 -1.76 -23.43
CA PHE A 21 23.06 -0.58 -23.64
C PHE A 21 23.08 0.33 -22.41
N ILE A 22 21.92 0.62 -21.82
CA ILE A 22 21.77 1.37 -20.57
C ILE A 22 22.54 0.68 -19.43
N TYR A 23 22.40 -0.64 -19.31
CA TYR A 23 23.15 -1.44 -18.34
C TYR A 23 24.66 -1.33 -18.58
N ARG A 24 25.12 -1.42 -19.82
CA ARG A 24 26.56 -1.32 -20.13
C ARG A 24 27.12 0.09 -19.84
N ILE A 25 26.33 1.14 -20.03
CA ILE A 25 26.71 2.53 -19.72
C ILE A 25 26.76 2.77 -18.21
N LEU A 26 25.69 2.44 -17.50
CA LEU A 26 25.56 2.65 -16.06
C LEU A 26 26.50 1.74 -15.27
N PHE A 27 26.67 0.49 -15.71
CA PHE A 27 27.40 -0.56 -15.01
C PHE A 27 28.77 -0.88 -15.66
N LYS A 28 29.39 0.12 -16.32
CA LYS A 28 30.70 -0.02 -17.00
C LYS A 28 31.86 -0.44 -16.09
N SER A 29 31.74 -0.25 -14.76
CA SER A 29 32.75 -0.61 -13.76
C SER A 29 32.07 -0.98 -12.45
N LYS A 30 32.51 -2.07 -11.80
CA LYS A 30 32.03 -2.49 -10.46
C LYS A 30 32.06 -1.34 -9.42
N LYS A 31 32.99 -0.39 -9.56
CA LYS A 31 33.08 0.82 -8.70
C LYS A 31 31.94 1.82 -8.95
N LYS A 32 31.50 1.98 -10.21
CA LYS A 32 30.34 2.81 -10.56
C LYS A 32 29.02 2.16 -10.13
N VAL A 33 28.93 0.83 -10.26
CA VAL A 33 27.79 0.02 -9.78
C VAL A 33 27.60 0.20 -8.28
N SER A 34 28.66 0.06 -7.50
CA SER A 34 28.62 0.23 -6.05
C SER A 34 28.13 1.63 -5.65
N LYS A 35 28.64 2.69 -6.29
CA LYS A 35 28.17 4.07 -6.02
C LYS A 35 26.69 4.27 -6.34
N PHE A 36 26.21 3.72 -7.45
CA PHE A 36 24.81 3.81 -7.85
C PHE A 36 23.89 3.03 -6.90
N LEU A 37 24.30 1.84 -6.46
CA LEU A 37 23.57 1.06 -5.47
C LEU A 37 23.52 1.76 -4.10
N VAL A 38 24.61 2.40 -3.67
CA VAL A 38 24.63 3.21 -2.44
C VAL A 38 23.66 4.39 -2.56
N PHE A 39 23.58 5.05 -3.72
CA PHE A 39 22.64 6.13 -3.98
C PHE A 39 21.17 5.67 -3.97
N LEU A 40 20.86 4.53 -4.60
CA LEU A 40 19.53 3.91 -4.52
C LEU A 40 19.17 3.50 -3.09
N GLY A 41 20.12 2.91 -2.36
CA GLY A 41 19.96 2.55 -0.97
C GLY A 41 19.70 3.77 -0.09
N SER A 42 20.38 4.90 -0.31
CA SER A 42 20.14 6.11 0.46
C SER A 42 18.78 6.72 0.17
N ILE A 43 18.31 6.73 -1.09
CA ILE A 43 16.93 7.14 -1.43
C ILE A 43 15.91 6.24 -0.74
N GLY A 44 16.11 4.92 -0.79
CA GLY A 44 15.24 3.97 -0.10
C GLY A 44 15.17 4.25 1.41
N LEU A 45 16.32 4.45 2.06
CA LEU A 45 16.38 4.80 3.49
C LEU A 45 15.68 6.11 3.82
N ILE A 46 15.80 7.14 2.98
CA ILE A 46 15.08 8.40 3.12
C ILE A 46 13.57 8.15 3.07
N ILE A 47 13.09 7.41 2.06
CA ILE A 47 11.66 7.09 1.95
C ILE A 47 11.18 6.30 3.17
N PHE A 48 11.94 5.30 3.65
CA PHE A 48 11.60 4.55 4.85
C PHE A 48 11.58 5.41 6.13
N TYR A 49 12.48 6.39 6.24
CA TYR A 49 12.58 7.25 7.43
C TYR A 49 11.51 8.34 7.45
N TYR A 50 11.18 8.93 6.30
CA TYR A 50 10.20 10.01 6.19
C TYR A 50 8.78 9.54 5.91
N THR A 51 8.60 8.31 5.43
CA THR A 51 7.29 7.66 5.28
C THR A 51 7.23 6.53 6.29
N PRO A 52 7.04 6.84 7.59
CA PRO A 52 6.99 5.79 8.59
C PRO A 52 5.84 4.85 8.25
N TYR A 53 6.04 3.55 8.49
CA TYR A 53 5.02 2.52 8.29
C TYR A 53 3.69 2.87 9.01
N SER A 54 3.78 3.66 10.08
CA SER A 54 2.63 4.23 10.79
C SER A 54 1.70 5.06 9.89
N TYR A 55 2.21 5.76 8.89
CA TYR A 55 1.37 6.56 7.98
C TYR A 55 0.37 5.70 7.18
N TYR A 56 0.71 4.43 6.92
CA TYR A 56 -0.15 3.48 6.20
C TYR A 56 -0.93 2.55 7.12
N LEU A 57 -0.46 2.33 8.35
CA LEU A 57 -1.08 1.39 9.30
C LEU A 57 -1.95 2.07 10.37
N GLU A 58 -1.70 3.33 10.68
CA GLU A 58 -2.41 4.04 11.76
C GLU A 58 -3.55 4.90 11.20
N PRO A 59 -4.73 4.90 11.86
CA PRO A 59 -5.81 5.80 11.50
C PRO A 59 -5.40 7.26 11.74
N SER A 60 -5.89 8.18 10.91
CA SER A 60 -5.71 9.61 11.17
C SER A 60 -6.27 10.00 12.54
N TYR A 61 -5.75 11.08 13.13
CA TYR A 61 -6.22 11.57 14.43
C TYR A 61 -7.75 11.71 14.50
N HIS A 62 -8.39 12.19 13.43
CA HIS A 62 -9.85 12.32 13.36
C HIS A 62 -10.57 10.97 13.29
N LYS A 63 -10.03 10.00 12.51
CA LYS A 63 -10.57 8.64 12.43
C LYS A 63 -10.47 7.95 13.80
N PHE A 64 -9.30 8.03 14.45
CA PHE A 64 -9.08 7.52 15.80
C PHE A 64 -10.02 8.15 16.83
N LYS A 65 -10.13 9.48 16.85
CA LYS A 65 -11.02 10.20 17.78
C LYS A 65 -12.48 9.76 17.65
N ASN A 66 -12.95 9.49 16.43
CA ASN A 66 -14.32 9.03 16.23
C ASN A 66 -14.50 7.55 16.62
N MET A 67 -13.49 6.69 16.40
CA MET A 67 -13.48 5.33 16.95
C MET A 67 -13.60 5.35 18.47
N CYS A 68 -12.87 6.21 19.17
CA CYS A 68 -12.95 6.31 20.64
C CYS A 68 -14.34 6.69 21.16
N LYS A 69 -15.12 7.47 20.39
CA LYS A 69 -16.51 7.80 20.77
C LYS A 69 -17.45 6.60 20.71
N LEU A 70 -17.09 5.57 19.94
CA LEU A 70 -17.82 4.31 19.86
C LEU A 70 -17.40 3.31 20.95
N LYS A 71 -16.54 3.69 21.91
CA LYS A 71 -16.33 2.83 23.10
C LYS A 71 -17.69 2.62 23.78
N PRO A 72 -18.10 1.37 24.13
CA PRO A 72 -19.45 1.09 24.65
C PRO A 72 -19.89 2.03 25.78
N GLU A 73 -19.03 2.24 26.78
CA GLU A 73 -19.26 3.14 27.91
C GLU A 73 -19.52 4.59 27.48
N ILE A 74 -18.70 5.12 26.57
CA ILE A 74 -18.80 6.51 26.08
C ILE A 74 -20.03 6.66 25.19
N TYR A 75 -20.28 5.69 24.32
CA TYR A 75 -21.42 5.69 23.41
C TYR A 75 -22.74 5.65 24.19
N GLN A 76 -22.85 4.78 25.19
CA GLN A 76 -24.00 4.69 26.09
C GLN A 76 -24.16 5.95 26.95
N PHE A 77 -23.06 6.50 27.48
CA PHE A 77 -23.08 7.76 28.24
C PHE A 77 -23.64 8.92 27.41
N ASN A 78 -23.37 8.94 26.11
CA ASN A 78 -23.91 9.94 25.17
C ASN A 78 -25.35 9.64 24.71
N GLY A 79 -26.03 8.66 25.31
CA GLY A 79 -27.42 8.30 25.00
C GLY A 79 -27.58 7.28 23.86
N GLY A 80 -26.48 6.69 23.37
CA GLY A 80 -26.52 5.63 22.38
C GLY A 80 -26.98 4.29 22.95
N LYS A 81 -27.58 3.44 22.11
CA LYS A 81 -27.97 2.07 22.47
C LYS A 81 -27.04 1.06 21.79
N ILE A 82 -26.70 -0.01 22.51
CA ILE A 82 -25.90 -1.10 21.95
C ILE A 82 -26.85 -2.02 21.20
N ASP A 83 -27.05 -1.70 19.92
CA ASP A 83 -27.92 -2.39 18.98
C ASP A 83 -27.20 -2.57 17.64
N GLU A 84 -27.91 -3.11 16.64
CA GLU A 84 -27.36 -3.36 15.31
C GLU A 84 -26.76 -2.10 14.66
N GLU A 85 -27.35 -0.92 14.90
CA GLU A 85 -26.83 0.35 14.38
C GLU A 85 -25.46 0.68 15.00
N TYR A 86 -25.30 0.44 16.31
CA TYR A 86 -24.01 0.58 16.99
C TYR A 86 -22.96 -0.35 16.37
N TYR A 87 -23.27 -1.63 16.21
CA TYR A 87 -22.31 -2.59 15.65
C TYR A 87 -21.93 -2.26 14.21
N ASN A 88 -22.90 -1.87 13.37
CA ASN A 88 -22.64 -1.40 12.01
C ASN A 88 -21.76 -0.13 11.99
N LYS A 89 -21.94 0.81 12.93
CA LYS A 89 -21.06 1.99 13.06
C LYS A 89 -19.62 1.62 13.40
N VAL A 90 -19.41 0.60 14.23
CA VAL A 90 -18.06 0.09 14.57
C VAL A 90 -17.43 -0.60 13.37
N LEU A 91 -18.17 -1.53 12.75
CA LEU A 91 -17.73 -2.34 11.62
C LEU A 91 -17.35 -1.50 10.40
N LYS A 92 -18.06 -0.39 10.17
CA LYS A 92 -17.76 0.56 9.08
C LYS A 92 -16.33 1.12 9.11
N TYR A 93 -15.66 1.17 10.26
CA TYR A 93 -14.26 1.63 10.32
C TYR A 93 -13.25 0.63 9.73
N PHE A 94 -13.68 -0.62 9.56
CA PHE A 94 -12.96 -1.74 8.98
C PHE A 94 -13.52 -2.13 7.60
N ASP A 95 -14.30 -1.23 6.98
CA ASP A 95 -14.91 -1.43 5.66
C ASP A 95 -15.79 -2.70 5.58
N THR A 96 -16.52 -2.98 6.66
CA THR A 96 -17.44 -4.13 6.82
C THR A 96 -18.73 -3.69 7.52
N ASP A 97 -19.71 -4.58 7.58
CA ASP A 97 -20.99 -4.44 8.27
C ASP A 97 -21.47 -5.82 8.78
N LEU A 98 -22.51 -5.84 9.61
CA LEU A 98 -23.04 -7.07 10.20
C LEU A 98 -23.49 -8.09 9.15
N GLU A 99 -24.01 -7.62 8.01
CA GLU A 99 -24.55 -8.46 6.95
C GLU A 99 -23.43 -9.15 6.15
N SER A 100 -22.28 -8.50 6.03
CA SER A 100 -21.08 -9.00 5.35
C SER A 100 -20.27 -10.01 6.17
N LEU A 101 -20.56 -10.14 7.47
CA LEU A 101 -19.87 -11.10 8.35
C LEU A 101 -20.38 -12.52 8.10
N ASP A 102 -19.46 -13.46 7.97
CA ASP A 102 -19.78 -14.88 7.89
C ASP A 102 -20.03 -15.43 9.30
N TRP A 103 -21.32 -15.52 9.65
CA TRP A 103 -21.77 -15.96 10.96
C TRP A 103 -21.63 -17.48 11.20
N GLU A 104 -21.28 -18.27 10.18
CA GLU A 104 -21.10 -19.72 10.33
C GLU A 104 -19.84 -20.11 11.13
N TYR A 105 -18.94 -19.15 11.40
CA TYR A 105 -17.64 -19.39 12.04
C TYR A 105 -17.48 -18.82 13.47
N ILE A 106 -18.55 -18.32 14.11
CA ILE A 106 -18.55 -17.76 15.48
C ILE A 106 -19.34 -18.63 16.42
#